data_AF-A0A3N5QW02-F1
#
_entry.id   AF-A0A3N5QW02-F1
#
_cell.length_a   1.000
_cell.length_b   1.000
_cell.length_c   1.000
_cell.angle_alpha   90.00
_cell.angle_beta   90.00
_cell.angle_gamma   90.00
#
_symmetry.space_group_name_H-M   'P 1'
#
loop_
_entity.id
_entity.type
_entity.pdbx_description
1 polymer ?
#
loop_
_entity_poly.entity_id
_entity_poly.type
_entity_poly.pdbx_seq_one_letter_code
_entity_poly.pdbx_strand_id
1 'polypeptide(L)'
;MKTRTELEREKLFQWAKLNDPGARAEAAHGFRKYLEDELTVDALLKLLIDGNREVSMEAKNSLLLMPAPNAVVWRRVAEGLTSPVEHVEEHSYLLLENWREPLPVPVEEFLRFARRSDRGRTLAKYKLSLSDLLEAMTERPAFEAVEFIFELIGESVTTAQELTAVEERLQEFSKEPLKENETQVVRKLSARLHDLRKKWDRQGRANRKVYKSAAAVEYYEEFYRNLLDDDYDSMADYIYMFSVGDWAILYANFDALPDDLQDSVLSLMANGPARSLPILCRILQYNPRLRHEAAIAIEQIARSFGNEIALTRAELDIIQSELGKLSPELNEIMTRVIEWKPGRR
;
A
#
# COMPACT_ATOMS: atom_id res chain seq x y z
N MET A 1 -42.90 -27.67 10.35
CA MET A 1 -42.97 -26.37 11.05
C MET A 1 -41.69 -25.63 10.74
N LYS A 2 -41.77 -24.37 10.30
CA LYS A 2 -40.57 -23.53 10.11
C LYS A 2 -40.00 -23.12 11.47
N THR A 3 -38.69 -23.04 11.60
CA THR A 3 -38.05 -22.53 12.81
C THR A 3 -38.29 -21.02 12.94
N ARG A 4 -38.18 -20.46 14.16
CA ARG A 4 -38.29 -19.00 14.39
C ARG A 4 -37.28 -18.22 13.53
N THR A 5 -36.08 -18.77 13.38
CA THR A 5 -35.01 -18.21 12.55
C THR A 5 -35.37 -18.20 11.07
N GLU A 6 -36.01 -19.24 10.55
CA GLU A 6 -36.49 -19.29 9.16
C GLU A 6 -37.60 -18.27 8.90
N LEU A 7 -38.52 -18.09 9.85
CA LEU A 7 -39.60 -17.09 9.75
C LEU A 7 -39.06 -15.66 9.76
N GLU A 8 -38.08 -15.38 10.62
CA GLU A 8 -37.38 -14.10 10.67
C GLU A 8 -36.64 -13.83 9.35
N ARG A 9 -35.94 -14.83 8.80
CA ARG A 9 -35.25 -14.70 7.51
C ARG A 9 -36.22 -14.46 6.35
N GLU A 10 -37.31 -15.23 6.28
CA GLU A 10 -38.33 -15.07 5.23
C GLU A 10 -38.96 -13.68 5.24
N LYS A 11 -39.19 -13.13 6.43
CA LYS A 11 -39.68 -11.75 6.59
C LYS A 11 -38.72 -10.72 5.98
N LEU A 12 -37.41 -10.87 6.17
CA LEU A 12 -36.41 -9.99 5.56
C LEU A 12 -36.44 -10.07 4.03
N PHE A 13 -36.57 -11.27 3.46
CA PHE A 13 -36.73 -11.43 2.00
C PHE A 13 -38.02 -10.81 1.45
N GLN A 14 -39.09 -10.76 2.25
CA GLN A 14 -40.30 -10.04 1.87
C GLN A 14 -40.09 -8.52 1.92
N TRP A 15 -39.45 -8.03 2.98
CA TRP A 15 -39.15 -6.61 3.16
C TRP A 15 -38.23 -6.05 2.08
N ALA A 16 -37.22 -6.81 1.66
CA ALA A 16 -36.32 -6.46 0.57
C ALA A 16 -37.01 -6.23 -0.78
N LYS A 17 -38.26 -6.68 -0.94
CA LYS A 17 -39.06 -6.54 -2.18
C LYS A 17 -40.13 -5.45 -2.08
N LEU A 18 -40.30 -4.81 -0.93
CA LEU A 18 -41.30 -3.76 -0.75
C LEU A 18 -40.86 -2.49 -1.46
N ASN A 19 -41.83 -1.69 -1.92
CA ASN A 19 -41.55 -0.38 -2.52
C ASN A 19 -41.08 0.67 -1.48
N ASP A 20 -41.24 0.39 -0.19
CA ASP A 20 -40.77 1.24 0.90
C ASP A 20 -39.25 1.10 1.12
N PRO A 21 -38.46 2.18 0.93
CA PRO A 21 -37.02 2.15 1.17
C PRO A 21 -36.65 1.83 2.62
N GLY A 22 -37.47 2.26 3.60
CA GLY A 22 -37.22 1.99 5.02
C GLY A 22 -37.20 0.48 5.30
N ALA A 23 -38.22 -0.23 4.84
CA ALA A 23 -38.28 -1.69 4.94
C ALA A 23 -37.13 -2.39 4.20
N ARG A 24 -36.68 -1.88 3.04
CA ARG A 24 -35.53 -2.46 2.32
C ARG A 24 -34.21 -2.22 3.04
N ALA A 25 -34.01 -1.05 3.65
CA ALA A 25 -32.85 -0.76 4.49
C ALA A 25 -32.84 -1.63 5.75
N GLU A 26 -33.99 -1.78 6.42
CA GLU A 26 -34.14 -2.71 7.55
C GLU A 26 -33.87 -4.16 7.15
N ALA A 27 -34.28 -4.56 5.94
CA ALA A 27 -33.96 -5.88 5.40
C ALA A 27 -32.45 -6.06 5.20
N ALA A 28 -31.77 -5.08 4.58
CA ALA A 28 -30.33 -5.08 4.42
C ALA A 28 -29.61 -5.23 5.77
N HIS A 29 -29.99 -4.41 6.76
CA HIS A 29 -29.46 -4.47 8.11
C HIS A 29 -29.70 -5.84 8.77
N GLY A 30 -30.89 -6.42 8.58
CA GLY A 30 -31.24 -7.72 9.16
C GLY A 30 -30.46 -8.88 8.56
N PHE A 31 -30.13 -8.81 7.26
CA PHE A 31 -29.40 -9.85 6.54
C PHE A 31 -27.98 -10.10 7.06
N ARG A 32 -27.38 -9.14 7.80
CA ARG A 32 -26.06 -9.34 8.44
C ARG A 32 -25.97 -10.57 9.35
N LYS A 33 -27.11 -11.06 9.86
CA LYS A 33 -27.19 -12.26 10.71
C LYS A 33 -27.08 -13.57 9.93
N TYR A 34 -27.20 -13.52 8.60
CA TYR A 34 -27.31 -14.68 7.72
C TYR A 34 -26.31 -14.62 6.57
N LEU A 35 -25.16 -13.96 6.75
CA LEU A 35 -24.15 -13.76 5.70
C LEU A 35 -23.48 -15.06 5.22
N GLU A 36 -23.62 -16.14 5.96
CA GLU A 36 -23.18 -17.48 5.54
C GLU A 36 -24.09 -18.08 4.45
N ASP A 37 -25.32 -17.57 4.29
CA ASP A 37 -26.30 -18.06 3.33
C ASP A 37 -26.18 -17.34 1.98
N GLU A 38 -25.97 -18.12 0.92
CA GLU A 38 -25.80 -17.62 -0.46
C GLU A 38 -26.97 -16.75 -0.94
N LEU A 39 -28.20 -17.12 -0.61
CA LEU A 39 -29.40 -16.38 -1.02
C LEU A 39 -29.47 -15.00 -0.34
N THR A 40 -29.02 -14.94 0.92
CA THR A 40 -28.95 -13.70 1.69
C THR A 40 -27.93 -12.74 1.05
N VAL A 41 -26.77 -13.26 0.67
CA VAL A 41 -25.73 -12.48 0.01
C VAL A 41 -26.19 -11.98 -1.37
N ASP A 42 -26.83 -12.81 -2.19
CA ASP A 42 -27.38 -12.37 -3.49
C ASP A 42 -28.47 -11.29 -3.32
N ALA A 43 -29.27 -11.36 -2.24
CA ALA A 43 -30.23 -10.31 -1.91
C ALA A 43 -29.55 -9.00 -1.51
N LEU A 44 -28.50 -9.05 -0.67
CA LEU A 44 -27.71 -7.87 -0.30
C LEU A 44 -27.05 -7.23 -1.51
N LEU A 45 -26.51 -8.03 -2.44
CA LEU A 45 -25.92 -7.51 -3.68
C LEU A 45 -26.96 -6.79 -4.55
N LYS A 46 -28.21 -7.27 -4.61
CA LYS A 46 -29.28 -6.55 -5.32
C LYS A 46 -29.64 -5.23 -4.64
N LEU A 47 -29.63 -5.19 -3.31
CA LEU A 47 -29.90 -3.97 -2.54
C LEU A 47 -28.76 -2.94 -2.64
N LEU A 48 -27.55 -3.36 -3.01
CA LEU A 48 -26.42 -2.45 -3.21
C LEU A 48 -26.68 -1.44 -4.33
N ILE A 49 -27.45 -1.82 -5.37
CA ILE A 49 -27.88 -0.96 -6.49
C ILE A 49 -29.36 -0.58 -6.43
N ASP A 50 -29.96 -0.53 -5.24
CA ASP A 50 -31.39 -0.24 -5.05
C ASP A 50 -31.85 1.13 -5.60
N GLY A 51 -30.91 1.99 -6.00
CA GLY A 51 -31.17 3.36 -6.45
C GLY A 51 -31.46 4.33 -5.30
N ASN A 52 -31.88 3.81 -4.14
CA ASN A 52 -31.96 4.56 -2.89
C ASN A 52 -30.62 4.48 -2.14
N ARG A 53 -30.02 5.65 -1.87
CA ARG A 53 -28.71 5.77 -1.21
C ARG A 53 -28.65 5.12 0.17
N GLU A 54 -29.71 5.21 0.97
CA GLU A 54 -29.74 4.65 2.32
C GLU A 54 -29.72 3.12 2.30
N VAL A 55 -30.54 2.53 1.42
CA VAL A 55 -30.58 1.08 1.20
C VAL A 55 -29.24 0.56 0.69
N SER A 56 -28.66 1.23 -0.32
CA SER A 56 -27.34 0.89 -0.85
C SER A 56 -26.23 0.95 0.20
N MET A 57 -26.23 1.97 1.06
CA MET A 57 -25.26 2.12 2.13
C MET A 57 -25.40 1.02 3.18
N GLU A 58 -26.62 0.67 3.58
CA GLU A 58 -26.85 -0.37 4.57
C GLU A 58 -26.51 -1.77 4.04
N ALA A 59 -26.80 -2.02 2.76
CA ALA A 59 -26.38 -3.23 2.07
C ALA A 59 -24.85 -3.35 2.01
N LYS A 60 -24.15 -2.25 1.67
CA LYS A 60 -22.68 -2.18 1.72
C LYS A 60 -22.17 -2.51 3.13
N ASN A 61 -22.66 -1.80 4.16
CA ASN A 61 -22.22 -1.99 5.54
C ASN A 61 -22.41 -3.44 6.00
N SER A 62 -23.53 -4.07 5.61
CA SER A 62 -23.82 -5.46 5.96
C SER A 62 -22.88 -6.45 5.26
N LEU A 63 -22.55 -6.23 3.99
CA LEU A 63 -21.56 -7.04 3.27
C LEU A 63 -20.15 -6.89 3.85
N LEU A 64 -19.79 -5.70 4.35
CA LEU A 64 -18.49 -5.46 4.99
C LEU A 64 -18.30 -6.18 6.33
N LEU A 65 -19.39 -6.64 6.96
CA LEU A 65 -19.32 -7.48 8.16
C LEU A 65 -18.98 -8.94 7.84
N MET A 66 -18.92 -9.31 6.55
CA MET A 66 -18.44 -10.63 6.16
C MET A 66 -16.95 -10.77 6.50
N PRO A 67 -16.55 -11.80 7.27
CA PRO A 67 -15.14 -12.01 7.60
C PRO A 67 -14.30 -12.37 6.37
N ALA A 68 -14.93 -13.02 5.38
CA ALA A 68 -14.35 -13.37 4.08
C ALA A 68 -15.45 -13.36 3.01
N PRO A 69 -15.17 -12.95 1.76
CA PRO A 69 -16.11 -13.06 0.66
C PRO A 69 -16.39 -14.53 0.34
N ASN A 70 -17.68 -14.89 0.24
CA ASN A 70 -18.07 -16.27 -0.11
C ASN A 70 -18.10 -16.49 -1.64
N ALA A 71 -18.34 -17.73 -2.06
CA ALA A 71 -18.35 -18.10 -3.48
C ALA A 71 -19.33 -17.29 -4.34
N VAL A 72 -20.47 -16.87 -3.78
CA VAL A 72 -21.47 -16.05 -4.50
C VAL A 72 -20.95 -14.65 -4.74
N VAL A 73 -20.35 -14.05 -3.72
CA VAL A 73 -19.70 -12.75 -3.85
C VAL A 73 -18.64 -12.82 -4.93
N TRP A 74 -17.75 -13.80 -4.87
CA TRP A 74 -16.69 -13.94 -5.86
C TRP A 74 -17.21 -14.22 -7.26
N ARG A 75 -18.29 -15.00 -7.39
CA ARG A 75 -18.98 -15.20 -8.66
C ARG A 75 -19.52 -13.89 -9.21
N ARG A 76 -20.17 -13.06 -8.39
CA ARG A 76 -20.67 -11.75 -8.84
C ARG A 76 -19.56 -10.76 -9.14
N VAL A 77 -18.47 -10.79 -8.39
CA VAL A 77 -17.28 -10.01 -8.71
C VAL A 77 -16.76 -10.44 -10.09
N ALA A 78 -16.51 -11.74 -10.31
CA ALA A 78 -16.03 -12.29 -11.58
C ALA A 78 -16.98 -12.01 -12.76
N GLU A 79 -18.29 -12.10 -12.54
CA GLU A 79 -19.30 -11.69 -13.52
C GLU A 79 -19.21 -10.19 -13.82
N GLY A 80 -19.04 -9.32 -12.84
CA GLY A 80 -18.85 -7.89 -13.08
C GLY A 80 -17.52 -7.56 -13.77
N LEU A 81 -16.46 -8.34 -13.50
CA LEU A 81 -15.17 -8.21 -14.20
C LEU A 81 -15.30 -8.51 -15.71
N THR A 82 -16.22 -9.41 -16.07
CA THR A 82 -16.44 -9.87 -17.45
C THR A 82 -17.65 -9.22 -18.14
N SER A 83 -18.60 -8.68 -17.38
CA SER A 83 -19.85 -8.10 -17.88
C SER A 83 -19.68 -6.66 -18.38
N PRO A 84 -20.39 -6.25 -19.45
CA PRO A 84 -20.46 -4.86 -19.89
C PRO A 84 -21.56 -4.05 -19.17
N VAL A 85 -22.28 -4.65 -18.21
CA VAL A 85 -23.40 -4.00 -17.52
C VAL A 85 -22.89 -3.15 -16.36
N GLU A 86 -23.07 -1.83 -16.47
CA GLU A 86 -22.58 -0.82 -15.50
C GLU A 86 -22.95 -1.12 -14.04
N HIS A 87 -24.19 -1.54 -13.78
CA HIS A 87 -24.63 -1.88 -12.42
C HIS A 87 -23.90 -3.09 -11.81
N VAL A 88 -23.49 -4.06 -12.62
CA VAL A 88 -22.72 -5.23 -12.15
C VAL A 88 -21.25 -4.82 -11.94
N GLU A 89 -20.75 -3.91 -12.76
CA GLU A 89 -19.40 -3.32 -12.63
C GLU A 89 -19.25 -2.55 -11.31
N GLU A 90 -20.25 -1.74 -10.96
CA GLU A 90 -20.23 -0.91 -9.75
C GLU A 90 -20.22 -1.74 -8.45
N HIS A 91 -20.92 -2.88 -8.44
CA HIS A 91 -20.83 -3.86 -7.35
C HIS A 91 -19.38 -4.34 -7.18
N SER A 92 -18.74 -4.77 -8.27
CA SER A 92 -17.38 -5.30 -8.23
C SER A 92 -16.37 -4.30 -7.71
N TYR A 93 -16.45 -3.02 -8.11
CA TYR A 93 -15.57 -1.98 -7.55
C TYR A 93 -15.77 -1.78 -6.05
N LEU A 94 -17.02 -1.61 -5.60
CA LEU A 94 -17.32 -1.38 -4.19
C LEU A 94 -16.85 -2.54 -3.32
N LEU A 95 -16.99 -3.76 -3.80
CA LEU A 95 -16.58 -4.96 -3.07
C LEU A 95 -15.05 -5.08 -3.02
N LEU A 96 -14.38 -4.95 -4.16
CA LEU A 96 -12.93 -5.06 -4.25
C LEU A 96 -12.20 -3.95 -3.49
N GLU A 97 -12.72 -2.71 -3.46
CA GLU A 97 -12.13 -1.61 -2.68
C GLU A 97 -11.99 -1.95 -1.18
N ASN A 98 -12.91 -2.74 -0.64
CA ASN A 98 -13.02 -2.91 0.81
C ASN A 98 -12.51 -4.26 1.32
N TRP A 99 -12.37 -5.29 0.47
CA TRP A 99 -11.84 -6.59 0.90
C TRP A 99 -10.36 -6.77 0.61
N ARG A 100 -9.56 -7.12 1.63
CA ARG A 100 -8.10 -7.28 1.51
C ARG A 100 -7.64 -8.61 0.92
N GLU A 101 -8.57 -9.51 0.63
CA GLU A 101 -8.24 -10.83 0.07
C GLU A 101 -7.66 -10.75 -1.34
N PRO A 102 -6.88 -11.78 -1.75
CA PRO A 102 -6.33 -11.87 -3.09
C PRO A 102 -7.42 -11.84 -4.16
N LEU A 103 -7.04 -11.43 -5.38
CA LEU A 103 -7.96 -11.33 -6.49
C LEU A 103 -8.60 -12.70 -6.78
N PRO A 104 -9.93 -12.75 -7.00
CA PRO A 104 -10.66 -13.99 -7.25
C PRO A 104 -10.50 -14.52 -8.68
N VAL A 105 -9.78 -13.79 -9.52
CA VAL A 105 -9.58 -14.07 -10.94
C VAL A 105 -8.10 -13.85 -11.30
N PRO A 106 -7.63 -14.41 -12.42
CA PRO A 106 -6.32 -14.10 -12.96
C PRO A 106 -6.09 -12.59 -13.11
N VAL A 107 -4.85 -12.15 -12.86
CA VAL A 107 -4.45 -10.74 -12.94
C VAL A 107 -4.81 -10.12 -14.30
N GLU A 108 -4.71 -10.89 -15.39
CA GLU A 108 -5.08 -10.41 -16.73
C GLU A 108 -6.57 -10.03 -16.85
N GLU A 109 -7.48 -10.83 -16.31
CA GLU A 109 -8.92 -10.55 -16.34
C GLU A 109 -9.25 -9.31 -15.50
N PHE A 110 -8.62 -9.19 -14.34
CA PHE A 110 -8.77 -8.02 -13.49
C PHE A 110 -8.22 -6.75 -14.15
N LEU A 111 -7.08 -6.82 -14.84
CA LEU A 111 -6.52 -5.68 -15.58
C LEU A 111 -7.43 -5.25 -16.74
N ARG A 112 -8.07 -6.19 -17.46
CA ARG A 112 -9.05 -5.88 -18.51
C ARG A 112 -10.27 -5.14 -17.97
N PHE A 113 -10.72 -5.50 -16.77
CA PHE A 113 -11.76 -4.77 -16.06
C PHE A 113 -11.28 -3.40 -15.59
N ALA A 114 -10.11 -3.35 -14.93
CA ALA A 114 -9.57 -2.14 -14.34
C ALA A 114 -9.34 -1.01 -15.36
N ARG A 115 -9.03 -1.36 -16.62
CA ARG A 115 -8.83 -0.38 -17.71
C ARG A 115 -10.12 0.35 -18.14
N ARG A 116 -11.30 -0.16 -17.79
CA ARG A 116 -12.59 0.41 -18.24
C ARG A 116 -12.93 1.74 -17.59
N SER A 117 -12.32 2.06 -16.44
CA SER A 117 -12.61 3.29 -15.70
C SER A 117 -11.40 3.79 -14.89
N ASP A 118 -11.39 5.08 -14.55
CA ASP A 118 -10.40 5.66 -13.62
C ASP A 118 -10.46 5.01 -12.23
N ARG A 119 -11.65 4.58 -11.81
CA ARG A 119 -11.86 3.86 -10.55
C ARG A 119 -11.18 2.50 -10.58
N GLY A 120 -11.27 1.79 -11.70
CA GLY A 120 -10.56 0.54 -11.91
C GLY A 120 -9.06 0.69 -11.96
N ARG A 121 -8.54 1.72 -12.62
CA ARG A 121 -7.11 2.08 -12.58
C ARG A 121 -6.63 2.30 -11.16
N THR A 122 -7.41 3.04 -10.37
CA THR A 122 -7.11 3.30 -8.96
C THR A 122 -7.08 2.00 -8.17
N LEU A 123 -8.09 1.14 -8.34
CA LEU A 123 -8.16 -0.15 -7.68
C LEU A 123 -6.99 -1.06 -8.05
N ALA A 124 -6.55 -1.07 -9.31
CA ALA A 124 -5.40 -1.86 -9.75
C ALA A 124 -4.11 -1.46 -9.03
N LYS A 125 -3.88 -0.17 -8.77
CA LYS A 125 -2.72 0.30 -7.99
C LYS A 125 -2.73 -0.20 -6.56
N TYR A 126 -3.93 -0.34 -5.97
CA TYR A 126 -4.08 -0.79 -4.58
C TYR A 126 -4.04 -2.32 -4.46
N LYS A 127 -4.43 -3.05 -5.51
CA LYS A 127 -4.60 -4.51 -5.48
C LYS A 127 -3.45 -5.31 -6.07
N LEU A 128 -2.70 -4.72 -7.00
CA LEU A 128 -1.61 -5.42 -7.68
C LEU A 128 -0.28 -4.92 -7.14
N SER A 129 0.56 -5.87 -6.75
CA SER A 129 1.97 -5.61 -6.50
C SER A 129 2.72 -5.41 -7.82
N LEU A 130 3.94 -4.86 -7.73
CA LEU A 130 4.83 -4.80 -8.88
C LEU A 130 5.13 -6.21 -9.45
N SER A 131 5.22 -7.22 -8.58
CA SER A 131 5.43 -8.62 -8.98
C SER A 131 4.27 -9.12 -9.85
N ASP A 132 3.02 -8.86 -9.43
CA ASP A 132 1.83 -9.27 -10.19
C ASP A 132 1.80 -8.61 -11.59
N LEU A 133 2.19 -7.33 -11.65
CA LEU A 133 2.28 -6.59 -12.92
C LEU A 133 3.39 -7.13 -13.84
N LEU A 134 4.55 -7.50 -13.28
CA LEU A 134 5.68 -8.07 -14.03
C LEU A 134 5.39 -9.50 -14.48
N GLU A 135 4.65 -10.28 -13.70
CA GLU A 135 4.18 -11.61 -14.07
C GLU A 135 3.18 -11.51 -15.23
N ALA A 136 2.20 -10.61 -15.12
CA ALA A 136 1.23 -10.35 -16.19
C ALA A 136 1.89 -9.91 -17.51
N MET A 137 3.06 -9.27 -17.48
CA MET A 137 3.82 -8.98 -18.72
C MET A 137 4.38 -10.24 -19.40
N THR A 138 4.75 -11.25 -18.62
CA THR A 138 5.34 -12.51 -19.12
C THR A 138 4.37 -13.29 -19.97
N GLU A 139 3.10 -13.23 -19.61
CA GLU A 139 2.03 -13.99 -20.29
C GLU A 139 1.66 -13.38 -21.65
N ARG A 140 2.37 -12.33 -22.10
CA ARG A 140 2.13 -11.60 -23.36
C ARG A 140 0.64 -11.23 -23.49
N PRO A 141 0.15 -10.34 -22.61
CA PRO A 141 -1.25 -9.99 -22.60
C PRO A 141 -1.61 -9.28 -23.91
N ALA A 142 -2.89 -9.26 -24.26
CA ALA A 142 -3.37 -8.53 -25.43
C ALA A 142 -2.78 -7.11 -25.47
N PHE A 143 -2.36 -6.63 -26.65
CA PHE A 143 -1.60 -5.38 -26.83
C PHE A 143 -2.14 -4.18 -26.01
N GLU A 144 -3.46 -4.06 -25.91
CA GLU A 144 -4.12 -2.98 -25.22
C GLU A 144 -3.99 -3.05 -23.67
N ALA A 145 -3.67 -4.21 -23.11
CA ALA A 145 -3.33 -4.38 -21.69
C ALA A 145 -1.88 -3.99 -21.41
N VAL A 146 -1.00 -4.09 -22.42
CA VAL A 146 0.44 -3.79 -22.29
C VAL A 146 0.68 -2.31 -21.96
N GLU A 147 0.03 -1.37 -22.64
CA GLU A 147 0.14 0.07 -22.34
C GLU A 147 -0.33 0.39 -20.91
N PHE A 148 -1.46 -0.19 -20.51
CA PHE A 148 -2.02 -0.01 -19.18
C PHE A 148 -1.14 -0.59 -18.07
N ILE A 149 -0.62 -1.81 -18.25
CA ILE A 149 0.34 -2.44 -17.33
C ILE A 149 1.59 -1.57 -17.20
N PHE A 150 2.11 -1.05 -18.31
CA PHE A 150 3.29 -0.20 -18.29
C PHE A 150 3.08 1.15 -17.60
N GLU A 151 1.90 1.75 -17.77
CA GLU A 151 1.54 2.94 -17.00
C GLU A 151 1.49 2.65 -15.49
N LEU A 152 0.87 1.53 -15.10
CA LEU A 152 0.83 1.12 -13.70
C LEU A 152 2.23 0.84 -13.14
N ILE A 153 3.08 0.11 -13.86
CA ILE A 153 4.47 -0.14 -13.46
C ILE A 153 5.22 1.18 -13.25
N GLY A 154 5.14 2.11 -14.21
CA GLY A 154 5.80 3.42 -14.11
C GLY A 154 5.28 4.34 -13.01
N GLU A 155 4.19 3.97 -12.33
CA GLU A 155 3.64 4.64 -11.15
C GLU A 155 3.91 3.85 -9.86
N SER A 156 4.10 2.53 -9.96
CA SER A 156 4.39 1.63 -8.83
C SER A 156 5.88 1.51 -8.49
N VAL A 157 6.80 1.91 -9.37
CA VAL A 157 8.24 1.90 -9.05
C VAL A 157 8.54 2.96 -7.98
N THR A 158 8.98 2.49 -6.82
CA THR A 158 9.36 3.31 -5.68
C THR A 158 10.83 3.16 -5.28
N THR A 159 11.50 2.08 -5.69
CA THR A 159 12.92 1.80 -5.34
C THR A 159 13.84 1.60 -6.56
N ALA A 160 15.17 1.67 -6.37
CA ALA A 160 16.14 1.37 -7.43
C ALA A 160 16.18 -0.11 -7.80
N GLN A 161 15.93 -1.00 -6.82
CA GLN A 161 15.86 -2.44 -7.08
C GLN A 161 14.67 -2.75 -7.98
N GLU A 162 13.50 -2.18 -7.67
CA GLU A 162 12.30 -2.27 -8.52
C GLU A 162 12.55 -1.68 -9.91
N LEU A 163 13.24 -0.53 -9.99
CA LEU A 163 13.59 0.08 -11.28
C LEU A 163 14.50 -0.84 -12.12
N THR A 164 15.45 -1.51 -11.49
CA THR A 164 16.36 -2.46 -12.16
C THR A 164 15.60 -3.71 -12.62
N ALA A 165 14.73 -4.26 -11.77
CA ALA A 165 13.89 -5.40 -12.13
C ALA A 165 12.96 -5.10 -13.32
N VAL A 166 12.36 -3.90 -13.35
CA VAL A 166 11.54 -3.46 -14.50
C VAL A 166 12.39 -3.29 -15.76
N GLU A 167 13.59 -2.71 -15.66
CA GLU A 167 14.52 -2.56 -16.78
C GLU A 167 14.93 -3.92 -17.37
N GLU A 168 15.28 -4.88 -16.53
CA GLU A 168 15.63 -6.25 -16.94
C GLU A 168 14.45 -6.94 -17.64
N ARG A 169 13.24 -6.79 -17.09
CA ARG A 169 12.04 -7.39 -17.67
C ARG A 169 11.65 -6.76 -18.99
N LEU A 170 11.81 -5.44 -19.12
CA LEU A 170 11.59 -4.72 -20.36
C LEU A 170 12.59 -5.15 -21.44
N GLN A 171 13.86 -5.35 -21.06
CA GLN A 171 14.89 -5.86 -21.97
C GLN A 171 14.53 -7.26 -22.47
N GLU A 172 14.09 -8.15 -21.58
CA GLU A 172 13.64 -9.50 -21.95
C GLU A 172 12.45 -9.48 -22.89
N PHE A 173 11.43 -8.67 -22.61
CA PHE A 173 10.28 -8.47 -23.49
C PHE A 173 10.68 -7.95 -24.88
N SER A 174 11.71 -7.09 -24.94
CA SER A 174 12.21 -6.53 -26.20
C SER A 174 13.11 -7.46 -27.03
N LYS A 175 13.48 -8.65 -26.51
CA LYS A 175 14.29 -9.65 -27.26
C LYS A 175 13.49 -10.31 -28.38
N GLU A 176 12.18 -10.35 -28.25
CA GLU A 176 11.29 -10.94 -29.25
C GLU A 176 10.80 -9.86 -30.24
N PRO A 177 10.49 -10.23 -31.50
CA PRO A 177 10.05 -9.25 -32.49
C PRO A 177 8.72 -8.60 -32.07
N LEU A 178 8.80 -7.31 -31.77
CA LEU A 178 7.66 -6.47 -31.37
C LEU A 178 6.92 -5.91 -32.58
N LYS A 179 5.60 -5.76 -32.44
CA LYS A 179 4.79 -4.96 -33.37
C LYS A 179 5.14 -3.47 -33.24
N GLU A 180 4.79 -2.68 -34.24
CA GLU A 180 5.08 -1.25 -34.26
C GLU A 180 4.49 -0.50 -33.05
N ASN A 181 3.28 -0.85 -32.64
CA ASN A 181 2.62 -0.23 -31.48
C ASN A 181 3.29 -0.65 -30.16
N GLU A 182 3.75 -1.90 -30.03
CA GLU A 182 4.51 -2.42 -28.87
C GLU A 182 5.85 -1.71 -28.75
N THR A 183 6.50 -1.45 -29.88
CA THR A 183 7.76 -0.72 -29.96
C THR A 183 7.60 0.72 -29.45
N GLN A 184 6.49 1.39 -29.78
CA GLN A 184 6.23 2.74 -29.29
C GLN A 184 5.99 2.77 -27.78
N VAL A 185 5.24 1.82 -27.24
CA VAL A 185 4.96 1.73 -25.80
C VAL A 185 6.24 1.43 -25.02
N VAL A 186 7.05 0.46 -25.47
CA VAL A 186 8.35 0.15 -24.85
C VAL A 186 9.26 1.37 -24.86
N ARG A 187 9.32 2.13 -25.97
CA ARG A 187 10.10 3.38 -26.03
C ARG A 187 9.63 4.42 -25.02
N LYS A 188 8.31 4.64 -24.89
CA LYS A 188 7.75 5.57 -23.90
C LYS A 188 8.12 5.15 -22.48
N LEU A 189 8.01 3.87 -22.16
CA LEU A 189 8.38 3.37 -20.84
C LEU A 189 9.89 3.49 -20.58
N SER A 190 10.75 3.09 -21.53
CA SER A 190 12.19 3.24 -21.39
C SER A 190 12.59 4.69 -21.13
N ALA A 191 11.96 5.65 -21.82
CA ALA A 191 12.17 7.07 -21.57
C ALA A 191 11.74 7.48 -20.16
N ARG A 192 10.58 7.00 -19.70
CA ARG A 192 10.06 7.28 -18.35
C ARG A 192 10.94 6.66 -17.25
N LEU A 193 11.40 5.42 -17.42
CA LEU A 193 12.33 4.75 -16.50
C LEU A 193 13.67 5.49 -16.46
N HIS A 194 14.18 5.92 -17.61
CA HIS A 194 15.39 6.73 -17.69
C HIS A 194 15.26 8.08 -16.96
N ASP A 195 14.09 8.73 -17.06
CA ASP A 195 13.80 9.97 -16.33
C ASP A 195 13.64 9.74 -14.83
N LEU A 196 13.00 8.66 -14.42
CA LEU A 196 12.92 8.23 -13.01
C LEU A 196 14.32 7.95 -12.47
N ARG A 197 15.16 7.24 -13.22
CA ARG A 197 16.56 6.98 -12.86
C ARG A 197 17.36 8.27 -12.74
N LYS A 198 17.21 9.20 -13.69
CA LYS A 198 17.84 10.53 -13.62
C LYS A 198 17.36 11.32 -12.40
N LYS A 199 16.08 11.26 -12.04
CA LYS A 199 15.55 11.91 -10.83
C LYS A 199 16.13 11.29 -9.57
N TRP A 200 16.19 9.95 -9.50
CA TRP A 200 16.82 9.21 -8.41
C TRP A 200 18.30 9.53 -8.28
N ASP A 201 19.05 9.48 -9.38
CA ASP A 201 20.45 9.87 -9.44
C ASP A 201 20.67 11.33 -9.02
N ARG A 202 19.76 12.23 -9.40
CA ARG A 202 19.82 13.65 -9.03
C ARG A 202 19.48 13.86 -7.57
N GLN A 203 18.51 13.13 -7.01
CA GLN A 203 18.20 13.14 -5.58
C GLN A 203 19.37 12.55 -4.77
N GLY A 204 19.91 11.41 -5.19
CA GLY A 204 21.12 10.82 -4.60
C GLY A 204 22.32 11.77 -4.69
N ARG A 205 22.53 12.46 -5.82
CA ARG A 205 23.60 13.46 -5.99
C ARG A 205 23.33 14.76 -5.24
N ALA A 206 22.07 15.20 -5.11
CA ALA A 206 21.67 16.39 -4.35
C ALA A 206 21.82 16.14 -2.86
N ASN A 207 21.38 14.98 -2.38
CA ASN A 207 21.67 14.49 -1.02
C ASN A 207 23.19 14.43 -0.83
N ARG A 208 23.95 13.76 -1.71
CA ARG A 208 25.43 13.76 -1.63
C ARG A 208 26.08 15.15 -1.72
N LYS A 209 25.45 16.16 -2.34
CA LYS A 209 25.98 17.54 -2.44
C LYS A 209 25.60 18.41 -1.23
N VAL A 210 24.39 18.27 -0.69
CA VAL A 210 23.97 18.91 0.56
C VAL A 210 24.81 18.37 1.73
N TYR A 211 25.23 17.09 1.67
CA TYR A 211 26.03 16.45 2.72
C TYR A 211 27.55 16.44 2.48
N LYS A 212 28.05 16.84 1.30
CA LYS A 212 29.51 17.03 1.09
C LYS A 212 30.08 18.27 1.79
N SER A 213 29.24 19.16 2.33
CA SER A 213 29.69 20.36 3.05
C SER A 213 29.56 20.27 4.57
N ALA A 214 29.29 19.10 5.16
CA ALA A 214 29.23 18.95 6.62
C ALA A 214 29.82 17.61 7.12
N ALA A 215 31.06 17.70 7.65
CA ALA A 215 31.77 16.80 8.56
C ALA A 215 32.23 15.42 8.05
N ALA A 216 33.42 15.01 8.51
CA ALA A 216 34.06 13.73 8.24
C ALA A 216 33.21 12.56 8.76
N VAL A 217 33.22 11.45 8.03
CA VAL A 217 32.71 10.15 8.48
C VAL A 217 33.73 9.62 9.47
N GLU A 218 33.30 9.31 10.69
CA GLU A 218 34.22 8.98 11.80
C GLU A 218 33.94 7.61 12.43
N TYR A 219 32.70 7.12 12.37
CA TYR A 219 32.28 5.95 13.14
C TYR A 219 31.51 4.89 12.34
N TYR A 220 31.11 5.21 11.10
CA TYR A 220 30.30 4.30 10.30
C TYR A 220 31.02 2.99 9.95
N GLU A 221 32.33 3.04 9.65
CA GLU A 221 33.07 1.83 9.25
C GLU A 221 33.22 0.84 10.40
N GLU A 222 33.53 1.33 11.61
CA GLU A 222 33.57 0.54 12.84
C GLU A 222 32.19 -0.03 13.20
N PHE A 223 31.14 0.79 13.12
CA PHE A 223 29.77 0.32 13.30
C PHE A 223 29.42 -0.81 12.33
N TYR A 224 29.72 -0.63 11.04
CA TYR A 224 29.41 -1.62 10.01
C TYR A 224 30.19 -2.92 10.22
N ARG A 225 31.45 -2.86 10.68
CA ARG A 225 32.20 -4.05 11.06
C ARG A 225 31.54 -4.78 12.22
N ASN A 226 31.18 -4.06 13.28
CA ASN A 226 30.53 -4.66 14.45
C ASN A 226 29.14 -5.22 14.15
N LEU A 227 28.44 -4.62 13.18
CA LEU A 227 27.17 -5.15 12.67
C LEU A 227 27.35 -6.49 11.97
N LEU A 228 28.43 -6.69 11.23
CA LEU A 228 28.75 -7.99 10.61
C LEU A 228 29.22 -9.03 11.64
N ASP A 229 29.82 -8.57 12.74
CA ASP A 229 30.33 -9.42 13.83
C ASP A 229 29.28 -9.68 14.94
N ASP A 230 28.04 -9.16 14.79
CA ASP A 230 26.93 -9.25 15.75
C ASP A 230 27.26 -8.71 17.17
N ASP A 231 28.15 -7.71 17.24
CA ASP A 231 28.55 -7.06 18.51
C ASP A 231 27.62 -5.89 18.85
N TYR A 232 26.45 -6.22 19.40
CA TYR A 232 25.37 -5.26 19.65
C TYR A 232 25.72 -4.15 20.64
N ASP A 233 26.50 -4.46 21.68
CA ASP A 233 26.89 -3.47 22.70
C ASP A 233 27.75 -2.38 22.07
N SER A 234 28.76 -2.77 21.29
CA SER A 234 29.61 -1.82 20.58
C SER A 234 28.85 -1.05 19.49
N MET A 235 27.89 -1.67 18.80
CA MET A 235 27.04 -0.98 17.82
C MET A 235 26.18 0.13 18.45
N ALA A 236 25.62 -0.15 19.63
CA ALA A 236 24.82 0.81 20.36
C ALA A 236 25.63 2.05 20.74
N ASP A 237 26.90 1.90 21.15
CA ASP A 237 27.76 3.05 21.45
C ASP A 237 28.00 3.91 20.20
N TYR A 238 28.30 3.29 19.06
CA TYR A 238 28.58 4.04 17.84
C TYR A 238 27.36 4.79 17.30
N ILE A 239 26.14 4.26 17.41
CA ILE A 239 24.94 4.94 16.89
C ILE A 239 24.71 6.30 17.55
N TYR A 240 25.11 6.45 18.82
CA TYR A 240 25.07 7.73 19.54
C TYR A 240 26.20 8.68 19.13
N MET A 241 27.33 8.15 18.67
CA MET A 241 28.50 8.92 18.27
C MET A 241 28.46 9.38 16.80
N PHE A 242 27.55 8.83 15.99
CA PHE A 242 27.45 9.14 14.56
C PHE A 242 27.42 10.64 14.27
N SER A 243 28.39 11.06 13.46
CA SER A 243 28.42 12.37 12.83
C SER A 243 27.27 12.49 11.82
N VAL A 244 27.04 13.71 11.32
CA VAL A 244 26.06 13.94 10.23
C VAL A 244 26.41 13.11 8.99
N GLY A 245 27.71 12.91 8.72
CA GLY A 245 28.20 12.08 7.61
C GLY A 245 27.88 10.59 7.81
N ASP A 246 28.08 10.06 9.01
CA ASP A 246 27.80 8.66 9.34
C ASP A 246 26.30 8.33 9.18
N TRP A 247 25.43 9.22 9.69
CA TRP A 247 23.98 9.11 9.51
C TRP A 247 23.56 9.14 8.03
N ALA A 248 24.22 9.97 7.22
CA ALA A 248 23.92 10.05 5.80
C ALA A 248 24.33 8.77 5.05
N ILE A 249 25.43 8.13 5.44
CA ILE A 249 25.85 6.85 4.88
C ILE A 249 24.87 5.75 5.28
N LEU A 250 24.48 5.68 6.56
CA LEU A 250 23.49 4.71 7.01
C LEU A 250 22.16 4.88 6.26
N TYR A 251 21.66 6.11 6.13
CA TYR A 251 20.45 6.42 5.37
C TYR A 251 20.54 5.97 3.91
N ALA A 252 21.70 6.12 3.27
CA ALA A 252 21.91 5.76 1.88
C ALA A 252 22.00 4.24 1.66
N ASN A 253 22.52 3.50 2.64
CA ASN A 253 22.83 2.08 2.52
C ASN A 253 21.87 1.15 3.26
N PHE A 254 20.95 1.67 4.08
CA PHE A 254 20.04 0.86 4.90
C PHE A 254 19.33 -0.24 4.09
N ASP A 255 18.70 0.12 2.97
CA ASP A 255 17.96 -0.84 2.11
C ASP A 255 18.87 -1.88 1.42
N ALA A 256 20.19 -1.66 1.40
CA ALA A 256 21.16 -2.59 0.84
C ALA A 256 21.71 -3.59 1.88
N LEU A 257 21.39 -3.39 3.16
CA LEU A 257 21.73 -4.35 4.21
C LEU A 257 20.88 -5.62 4.06
N PRO A 258 21.42 -6.81 4.39
CA PRO A 258 20.63 -8.01 4.65
C PRO A 258 19.49 -7.78 5.64
N ASP A 259 18.38 -8.51 5.50
CA ASP A 259 17.16 -8.29 6.30
C ASP A 259 17.39 -8.43 7.81
N ASP A 260 18.20 -9.39 8.24
CA ASP A 260 18.62 -9.60 9.63
C ASP A 260 19.40 -8.40 10.18
N LEU A 261 20.29 -7.83 9.36
CA LEU A 261 21.04 -6.63 9.75
C LEU A 261 20.13 -5.38 9.77
N GLN A 262 19.16 -5.27 8.86
CA GLN A 262 18.17 -4.18 8.91
C GLN A 262 17.38 -4.22 10.21
N ASP A 263 16.98 -5.41 10.67
CA ASP A 263 16.24 -5.61 11.92
C ASP A 263 17.08 -5.15 13.12
N SER A 264 18.36 -5.55 13.17
CA SER A 264 19.31 -5.13 14.22
C SER A 264 19.53 -3.62 14.22
N VAL A 265 19.74 -3.00 13.06
CA VAL A 265 19.91 -1.55 12.95
C VAL A 265 18.64 -0.81 13.36
N LEU A 266 17.45 -1.31 13.00
CA LEU A 266 16.19 -0.71 13.39
C LEU A 266 15.96 -0.79 14.91
N SER A 267 16.29 -1.92 15.54
CA SER A 267 16.26 -2.09 17.00
C SER A 267 17.20 -1.09 17.68
N LEU A 268 18.40 -0.88 17.14
CA LEU A 268 19.34 0.13 17.64
C LEU A 268 18.80 1.55 17.49
N MET A 269 18.20 1.88 16.34
CA MET A 269 17.59 3.20 16.10
C MET A 269 16.43 3.49 17.05
N ALA A 270 15.61 2.50 17.38
CA ALA A 270 14.49 2.64 18.32
C ALA A 270 14.93 3.06 19.73
N ASN A 271 16.13 2.62 20.12
CA ASN A 271 16.77 2.95 21.39
C ASN A 271 17.87 4.02 21.23
N GLY A 272 17.98 4.62 20.05
CA GLY A 272 19.05 5.54 19.67
C GLY A 272 18.59 7.00 19.65
N PRO A 273 19.46 7.92 19.18
CA PRO A 273 19.16 9.34 19.17
C PRO A 273 18.08 9.70 18.14
N ALA A 274 17.37 10.82 18.38
CA ALA A 274 16.33 11.34 17.48
C ALA A 274 16.78 11.61 16.03
N ARG A 275 18.10 11.63 15.78
CA ARG A 275 18.68 11.74 14.43
C ARG A 275 18.38 10.56 13.51
N SER A 276 17.91 9.43 14.04
CA SER A 276 17.45 8.29 13.24
C SER A 276 16.09 8.50 12.57
N LEU A 277 15.32 9.51 13.01
CA LEU A 277 13.96 9.76 12.53
C LEU A 277 13.80 9.85 11.00
N PRO A 278 14.70 10.47 10.22
CA PRO A 278 14.58 10.51 8.77
C PRO A 278 14.63 9.11 8.13
N ILE A 279 15.46 8.21 8.66
CA ILE A 279 15.53 6.81 8.23
C ILE A 279 14.21 6.12 8.58
N LEU A 280 13.75 6.26 9.83
CA LEU A 280 12.51 5.65 10.30
C LEU A 280 11.27 6.13 9.53
N CYS A 281 11.19 7.42 9.20
CA CYS A 281 10.10 7.96 8.36
C CYS A 281 10.11 7.36 6.96
N ARG A 282 11.30 7.18 6.37
CA ARG A 282 11.44 6.52 5.07
C ARG A 282 10.99 5.06 5.13
N ILE A 283 11.38 4.33 6.18
CA ILE A 283 10.97 2.94 6.40
C ILE A 283 9.45 2.87 6.57
N LEU A 284 8.87 3.71 7.43
CA LEU A 284 7.43 3.82 7.66
C LEU A 284 6.66 4.02 6.35
N GLN A 285 7.16 4.88 5.47
CA GLN A 285 6.53 5.19 4.20
C GLN A 285 6.69 4.07 3.16
N TYR A 286 7.92 3.57 2.97
CA TYR A 286 8.29 2.80 1.77
C TYR A 286 8.64 1.34 2.02
N ASN A 287 8.84 0.90 3.27
CA ASN A 287 9.23 -0.47 3.58
C ASN A 287 8.10 -1.19 4.35
N PRO A 288 7.25 -1.99 3.67
CA PRO A 288 6.12 -2.66 4.31
C PRO A 288 6.52 -3.69 5.38
N ARG A 289 7.69 -4.33 5.22
CA ARG A 289 8.20 -5.37 6.13
C ARG A 289 8.48 -4.79 7.51
N LEU A 290 9.13 -3.65 7.54
CA LEU A 290 9.60 -2.98 8.76
C LEU A 290 8.69 -1.82 9.21
N ARG A 291 7.55 -1.63 8.54
CA ARG A 291 6.69 -0.47 8.75
C ARG A 291 6.18 -0.40 10.18
N HIS A 292 5.80 -1.54 10.76
CA HIS A 292 5.24 -1.57 12.10
C HIS A 292 6.31 -1.29 13.15
N GLU A 293 7.46 -1.92 13.02
CA GLU A 293 8.62 -1.76 13.90
C GLU A 293 9.17 -0.33 13.82
N ALA A 294 9.19 0.29 12.63
CA ALA A 294 9.54 1.70 12.47
C ALA A 294 8.55 2.63 13.20
N ALA A 295 7.25 2.30 13.19
CA ALA A 295 6.24 3.07 13.93
C ALA A 295 6.49 3.00 15.44
N ILE A 296 6.82 1.80 15.96
CA ILE A 296 7.19 1.58 17.37
C ILE A 296 8.49 2.33 17.70
N ALA A 297 9.49 2.30 16.82
CA ALA A 297 10.74 3.02 17.01
C ALA A 297 10.50 4.54 17.10
N ILE A 298 9.68 5.10 16.21
CA ILE A 298 9.30 6.52 16.23
C ILE A 298 8.57 6.86 17.54
N GLU A 299 7.68 5.98 18.01
CA GLU A 299 7.03 6.14 19.31
C GLU A 299 8.05 6.26 20.44
N GLN A 300 8.97 5.31 20.48
CA GLN A 300 9.92 5.17 21.56
C GLN A 300 10.88 6.37 21.61
N ILE A 301 11.30 6.87 20.45
CA ILE A 301 12.07 8.10 20.33
C ILE A 301 11.24 9.31 20.77
N ALA A 302 9.97 9.40 20.38
CA ALA A 302 9.09 10.50 20.80
C ALA A 302 8.89 10.55 22.32
N ARG A 303 8.77 9.38 22.96
CA ARG A 303 8.67 9.26 24.41
C ARG A 303 10.00 9.58 25.12
N SER A 304 11.13 9.12 24.57
CA SER A 304 12.45 9.22 25.21
C SER A 304 13.14 10.56 24.96
N PHE A 305 12.98 11.12 23.76
CA PHE A 305 13.73 12.27 23.26
C PHE A 305 12.81 13.37 22.69
N GLY A 306 11.54 13.43 23.10
CA GLY A 306 10.55 14.33 22.51
C GLY A 306 10.97 15.80 22.40
N ASN A 307 11.82 16.30 23.31
CA ASN A 307 12.34 17.68 23.29
C ASN A 307 13.44 17.93 22.25
N GLU A 308 14.05 16.88 21.72
CA GLU A 308 15.14 16.92 20.74
C GLU A 308 14.66 16.66 19.31
N ILE A 309 13.38 16.30 19.16
CA ILE A 309 12.78 16.01 17.86
C ILE A 309 12.62 17.29 17.05
N ALA A 310 13.32 17.34 15.91
CA ALA A 310 13.15 18.36 14.89
C ALA A 310 12.74 17.67 13.59
N LEU A 311 11.44 17.67 13.30
CA LEU A 311 10.89 17.12 12.07
C LEU A 311 10.72 18.22 11.02
N THR A 312 11.08 17.90 9.78
CA THR A 312 10.65 18.66 8.62
C THR A 312 9.14 18.50 8.43
N ARG A 313 8.53 19.42 7.66
CA ARG A 313 7.10 19.32 7.36
C ARG A 313 6.74 18.03 6.63
N ALA A 314 7.61 17.57 5.72
CA ALA A 314 7.41 16.33 4.98
C ALA A 314 7.41 15.11 5.90
N GLU A 315 8.36 15.03 6.85
CA GLU A 315 8.42 13.92 7.82
C GLU A 315 7.22 13.93 8.77
N LEU A 316 6.78 15.12 9.18
CA LEU A 316 5.56 15.27 9.99
C LEU A 316 4.32 14.77 9.25
N ASP A 317 4.15 15.15 7.98
CA ASP A 317 3.00 14.73 7.18
C ASP A 317 3.04 13.20 6.94
N ILE A 318 4.23 12.60 6.73
CA ILE A 318 4.40 11.13 6.64
C ILE A 318 4.01 10.45 7.95
N ILE A 319 4.51 10.97 9.07
CA ILE A 319 4.18 10.44 10.39
C ILE A 319 2.66 10.51 10.60
N GLN A 320 2.04 11.66 10.37
CA GLN A 320 0.59 11.81 10.56
C GLN A 320 -0.23 10.92 9.62
N SER A 321 0.20 10.75 8.36
CA SER A 321 -0.53 9.93 7.39
C SER A 321 -0.39 8.43 7.66
N GLU A 322 0.79 7.97 8.08
CA GLU A 322 1.09 6.54 8.22
C GLU A 322 0.94 6.04 9.66
N LEU A 323 1.37 6.79 10.69
CA LEU A 323 1.15 6.37 12.09
C LEU A 323 -0.33 6.40 12.46
N GLY A 324 -1.11 7.37 11.99
CA GLY A 324 -2.56 7.41 12.23
C GLY A 324 -3.31 6.18 11.72
N LYS A 325 -2.79 5.49 10.71
CA LYS A 325 -3.35 4.23 10.18
C LYS A 325 -2.93 3.01 10.99
N LEU A 326 -1.80 3.08 11.71
CA LEU A 326 -1.19 1.95 12.42
C LEU A 326 -1.50 1.95 13.92
N SER A 327 -1.49 3.12 14.55
CA SER A 327 -1.88 3.29 15.96
C SER A 327 -2.40 4.73 16.20
N PRO A 328 -3.70 4.87 16.51
CA PRO A 328 -4.30 6.15 16.86
C PRO A 328 -3.70 6.79 18.12
N GLU A 329 -3.25 6.00 19.10
CA GLU A 329 -2.62 6.50 20.33
C GLU A 329 -1.27 7.17 20.03
N LEU A 330 -0.53 6.60 19.08
CA LEU A 330 0.73 7.12 18.57
C LEU A 330 0.58 8.47 17.87
N ASN A 331 -0.48 8.62 17.09
CA ASN A 331 -0.82 9.90 16.45
C ASN A 331 -1.12 10.99 17.50
N GLU A 332 -1.73 10.63 18.63
CA GLU A 332 -2.00 11.55 19.73
C GLU A 332 -0.71 11.97 20.47
N ILE A 333 0.20 11.03 20.73
CA ILE A 333 1.53 11.32 21.33
C ILE A 333 2.31 12.26 20.41
N MET A 334 2.38 11.96 19.11
CA MET A 334 3.09 12.78 18.14
C MET A 334 2.48 14.18 18.00
N THR A 335 1.15 14.30 18.06
CA THR A 335 0.47 15.61 18.06
C THR A 335 0.82 16.45 19.30
N ARG A 336 1.08 15.81 20.45
CA ARG A 336 1.47 16.50 21.70
C ARG A 336 2.97 16.81 21.78
N VAL A 337 3.84 15.92 21.30
CA VAL A 337 5.30 16.09 21.31
C VAL A 337 5.73 17.12 20.26
N ILE A 338 5.05 17.17 19.12
CA ILE A 338 5.29 18.15 18.07
C ILE A 338 4.49 19.43 18.36
N GLU A 339 4.75 20.08 19.50
CA GLU A 339 4.52 21.52 19.56
C GLU A 339 5.46 22.15 18.54
N TRP A 340 4.93 22.40 17.33
CA TRP A 340 5.66 22.98 16.22
C TRP A 340 6.34 24.28 16.69
N LYS A 341 7.66 24.24 16.87
CA LYS A 341 8.49 25.43 17.07
C LYS A 341 8.98 25.91 15.71
N PRO A 342 8.36 26.93 15.11
CA PRO A 342 8.83 27.48 13.85
C PRO A 342 10.16 28.19 14.07
N GLY A 343 11.25 27.50 13.79
CA GLY A 343 12.56 28.13 13.67
C GLY A 343 13.71 27.30 14.19
N ARG A 344 14.39 26.64 13.26
CA ARG A 344 15.86 26.71 13.10
C ARG A 344 16.15 26.35 11.64
N ARG A 345 16.73 27.33 10.93
CA ARG A 345 17.18 27.22 9.54
C ARG A 345 18.44 26.37 9.45
#